data_AF-A0A3R6U6X0-F1
#
_entry.id   AF-A0A3R6U6X0-F1
#
_cell.length_a   1.000
_cell.length_b   1.000
_cell.length_c   1.000
_cell.angle_alpha   90.00
_cell.angle_beta   90.00
_cell.angle_gamma   90.00
#
_symmetry.space_group_name_H-M   'P 1'
#
loop_
_entity.id
_entity.type
_entity.pdbx_description
1 polymer ?
#
loop_
_entity_poly.entity_id
_entity_poly.type
_entity_poly.pdbx_seq_one_letter_code
_entity_poly.pdbx_strand_id
1 'polypeptide(L)' 'MDTPRYKTIISVLNSSCEGFDEYIEMSKRISLFIETNGASESGGMMEESYLGQYVVLQDELYKLALEKKRNESC' A
#
# COMPACT_ATOMS: atom_id res chain seq x y z
N MET A 1 -11.78 10.05 13.38
CA MET A 1 -10.41 9.74 12.90
C MET A 1 -10.54 9.26 11.48
N ASP A 2 -9.83 9.88 10.53
CA ASP A 2 -9.79 9.36 9.17
C ASP A 2 -9.24 7.93 9.20
N THR A 3 -9.93 7.02 8.51
CA THR A 3 -9.43 5.65 8.37
C THR A 3 -8.14 5.70 7.57
N PRO A 4 -7.02 5.15 8.05
CA PRO A 4 -5.78 5.10 7.29
C PRO A 4 -6.01 4.50 5.90
N ARG A 5 -5.41 5.10 4.87
CA ARG A 5 -5.59 4.69 3.46
C ARG A 5 -5.41 3.18 3.26
N TYR A 6 -4.37 2.61 3.88
CA TYR A 6 -4.09 1.18 3.81
C TYR A 6 -5.26 0.32 4.30
N LYS A 7 -5.94 0.71 5.40
CA LYS A 7 -7.08 -0.05 5.96
C LYS A 7 -8.25 -0.07 4.99
N THR A 8 -8.52 1.06 4.35
CA THR A 8 -9.58 1.17 3.35
C THR A 8 -9.28 0.29 2.14
N ILE A 9 -8.04 0.33 1.63
CA ILE A 9 -7.59 -0.49 0.50
C ILE A 9 -7.79 -1.98 0.79
N ILE A 10 -7.21 -2.50 1.89
CA ILE A 10 -7.27 -3.94 2.22
C ILE A 10 -8.67 -4.43 2.57
N SER A 11 -9.59 -3.54 2.99
CA SER A 11 -10.96 -3.92 3.33
C SER A 11 -11.89 -4.03 2.12
N VAL A 12 -11.52 -3.45 0.97
CA VAL A 12 -12.40 -3.30 -0.20
C VAL A 12 -11.84 -3.98 -1.45
N LEU A 13 -10.53 -3.89 -1.63
CA LEU A 13 -9.82 -4.48 -2.77
C LEU A 13 -9.27 -5.86 -2.39
N ASN A 14 -8.95 -6.66 -3.41
CA ASN A 14 -8.39 -7.99 -3.28
C ASN A 14 -7.42 -8.27 -4.45
N SER A 15 -6.85 -9.46 -4.52
CA SER A 15 -5.85 -9.84 -5.54
C SER A 15 -6.35 -9.82 -6.99
N SER A 16 -7.66 -9.69 -7.23
CA SER A 16 -8.18 -9.47 -8.59
C SER A 16 -8.05 -8.01 -9.05
N CYS A 17 -7.70 -7.08 -8.16
CA CYS A 17 -7.45 -5.68 -8.49
C CYS A 17 -6.01 -5.50 -8.96
N GLU A 18 -5.83 -4.92 -10.14
CA GLU A 18 -4.52 -4.59 -10.69
C GLU A 18 -3.71 -3.75 -9.67
N GLY A 19 -2.44 -4.09 -9.49
CA GLY A 19 -1.55 -3.44 -8.53
C GLY A 19 -1.77 -3.78 -7.06
N PHE A 20 -2.82 -4.53 -6.68
CA PHE A 20 -3.07 -4.87 -5.27
C PHE A 20 -1.99 -5.78 -4.69
N ASP A 21 -1.62 -6.85 -5.39
CA ASP A 21 -0.61 -7.80 -4.90
C ASP A 21 0.76 -7.12 -4.76
N GLU A 22 1.13 -6.29 -5.73
CA GLU A 22 2.34 -5.45 -5.69
C GLU A 22 2.30 -4.50 -4.48
N TYR A 23 1.18 -3.81 -4.25
CA TYR A 23 1.02 -2.94 -3.09
C TYR A 23 1.20 -3.68 -1.76
N ILE A 24 0.67 -4.90 -1.64
CA ILE A 24 0.84 -5.74 -0.44
C ILE A 24 2.31 -6.16 -0.28
N GLU A 25 2.98 -6.55 -1.35
CA GLU A 25 4.40 -6.91 -1.31
C GLU A 25 5.27 -5.71 -0.89
N MET A 26 5.04 -4.55 -1.50
CA MET A 26 5.75 -3.31 -1.15
C MET A 26 5.49 -2.90 0.30
N SER A 27 4.23 -2.99 0.75
CA SER A 27 3.87 -2.69 2.13
C SER A 27 4.58 -3.59 3.13
N LYS A 28 4.71 -4.90 2.84
CA LYS A 28 5.45 -5.85 3.68
C LYS A 28 6.93 -5.49 3.76
N ARG A 29 7.57 -5.17 2.63
CA ARG A 29 8.99 -4.77 2.61
C ARG A 29 9.23 -3.48 3.41
N ILE A 30 8.37 -2.48 3.25
CA ILE A 30 8.45 -1.22 4.03
C ILE A 30 8.25 -1.49 5.52
N SER A 31 7.28 -2.34 5.89
CA SER A 31 7.04 -2.70 7.29
C SER A 31 8.27 -3.38 7.90
N LEU A 32 8.86 -4.34 7.17
CA LEU A 32 10.08 -5.03 7.61
C LEU A 32 11.27 -4.07 7.75
N PHE A 33 11.42 -3.11 6.82
CA PHE A 33 12.44 -2.07 6.92
C PHE A 33 12.29 -1.23 8.20
N ILE A 34 11.06 -0.83 8.55
CA ILE A 34 10.79 -0.08 9.78
C ILE A 34 11.05 -0.94 11.02
N GLU A 35 10.54 -2.18 11.04
CA GLU A 35 10.68 -3.11 12.17
C GLU A 35 12.14 -3.46 12.46
N THR A 36 12.97 -3.54 11.42
CA THR A 36 14.39 -3.87 11.53
C THR A 36 15.28 -2.62 11.65
N ASN A 37 14.70 -1.42 11.74
CA ASN A 37 15.42 -0.14 11.72
C ASN A 37 16.44 -0.07 10.56
N GLY A 38 16.01 -0.53 9.39
CA GLY A 38 16.78 -0.57 8.15
C GLY A 38 17.63 -1.81 7.91
N ALA A 39 17.80 -2.69 8.90
CA ALA A 39 18.69 -3.85 8.76
C ALA A 39 18.23 -4.90 7.72
N SER A 40 16.97 -4.86 7.28
CA SER A 40 16.46 -5.71 6.19
C SER A 40 16.97 -5.32 4.80
N GLU A 41 17.49 -4.11 4.61
CA GLU A 41 17.93 -3.59 3.32
C GLU A 41 19.46 -3.53 3.26
N SER A 42 20.03 -3.85 2.11
CA SER A 42 21.48 -3.76 1.89
C SER A 42 21.93 -2.31 2.02
N GLY A 43 22.72 -2.00 3.05
CA GLY A 43 23.20 -0.64 3.32
C GLY A 43 22.31 0.17 4.27
N GLY A 44 21.26 -0.42 4.84
CA GLY A 44 20.44 0.24 5.87
C GLY A 44 19.49 1.31 5.34
N MET A 45 19.33 1.42 4.02
CA MET A 45 18.53 2.44 3.36
C MET A 45 17.62 1.81 2.30
N MET A 46 16.39 2.30 2.23
CA MET A 46 15.46 1.95 1.15
C MET A 46 15.55 3.00 0.04
N GLU A 47 15.50 2.56 -1.21
CA GLU A 47 15.57 3.48 -2.35
C GLU A 47 14.38 4.45 -2.36
N GLU A 48 14.64 5.73 -2.58
CA GLU A 48 13.60 6.77 -2.64
C GLU A 48 12.60 6.52 -3.77
N SER A 49 13.07 5.99 -4.90
CA SER A 49 12.24 5.57 -6.04
C SER A 49 11.20 4.52 -5.62
N TYR A 50 11.59 3.56 -4.78
CA TYR A 50 10.71 2.52 -4.27
C TYR A 50 9.61 3.09 -3.38
N LEU A 51 9.99 4.02 -2.48
CA LEU A 51 9.02 4.74 -1.66
C LEU A 51 8.09 5.62 -2.50
N GLY A 52 8.61 6.27 -3.54
CA GLY A 52 7.82 7.06 -4.49
C GLY A 52 6.79 6.20 -5.22
N GLN A 53 7.20 5.04 -5.74
CA GLN A 53 6.31 4.07 -6.38
C GLN A 53 5.21 3.60 -5.42
N TYR A 54 5.57 3.28 -4.17
CA TYR A 54 4.61 2.87 -3.15
C TYR A 54 3.55 3.94 -2.87
N VAL A 55 3.96 5.21 -2.79
CA VAL A 55 3.03 6.33 -2.52
C VAL A 55 2.06 6.53 -3.68
N VAL A 56 2.55 6.48 -4.92
CA VAL A 56 1.70 6.60 -6.13
C VAL A 56 0.68 5.47 -6.16
N LEU A 57 1.14 4.23 -6.01
CA LEU A 57 0.28 3.05 -6.03
C LEU A 57 -0.76 3.06 -4.89
N GLN A 58 -0.35 3.52 -3.69
CA GLN A 58 -1.29 3.68 -2.57
C GLN A 58 -2.40 4.69 -2.88
N ASP A 59 -2.09 5.81 -3.55
CA ASP A 59 -3.08 6.82 -3.89
C ASP A 59 -4.09 6.32 -4.94
N GLU A 60 -3.59 5.63 -5.96
CA GLU A 60 -4.41 5.01 -7.01
C GLU A 60 -5.37 3.96 -6.44
N LEU A 61 -4.85 3.01 -5.66
CA LEU A 61 -5.66 1.97 -5.03
C LEU A 61 -6.64 2.54 -4.00
N TYR A 62 -6.25 3.59 -3.28
CA TYR A 62 -7.17 4.24 -2.33
C TYR A 62 -8.36 4.87 -3.03
N LYS A 63 -8.14 5.57 -4.16
CA LYS A 63 -9.22 6.14 -4.98
C LYS A 63 -10.15 5.03 -5.49
N LEU A 64 -9.59 3.96 -6.03
CA LEU A 64 -10.36 2.80 -6.51
C LEU A 64 -11.19 2.15 -5.40
N ALA A 65 -10.62 2.00 -4.20
CA ALA A 65 -11.32 1.46 -3.04
C ALA A 65 -12.52 2.35 -2.63
N LEU A 66 -12.35 3.68 -2.67
CA LEU A 66 -13.44 4.61 -2.37
C LEU A 66 -14.58 4.54 -3.39
N GLU A 67 -14.26 4.38 -4.68
CA GLU A 67 -15.25 4.22 -5.74
C GLU A 67 -16.04 2.92 -5.58
N LYS A 68 -15.34 1.80 -5.36
CA LYS A 68 -15.98 0.49 -5.17
C LYS A 68 -16.89 0.47 -3.94
N LYS A 69 -16.43 1.03 -2.81
CA LYS A 69 -17.23 1.15 -1.58
C LYS A 69 -18.51 1.98 -1.80
N ARG A 70 -18.44 3.02 -2.62
CA ARG A 70 -19.61 3.84 -2.97
C ARG A 70 -20.61 3.05 -3.80
N ASN A 71 -20.14 2.25 -4.77
CA ASN A 71 -20.99 1.44 -5.64
C ASN A 71 -21.67 0.27 -4.90
N GLU A 72 -21.02 -0.30 -3.89
CA GLU A 72 -21.59 -1.36 -3.04
C GLU A 72 -22.61 -0.83 -2.01
N SER A 73 -22.61 0.48 -1.76
CA SER A 73 -23.54 1.13 -0.81
C SER A 73 -24.84 1.62 -1.49
N CYS A 74 -25.09 1.22 -2.74
CA CYS A 74 -26.24 1.61 -3.57
C CYS A 74 -27.14 0.39 -3.81
#